data_AF-V2Y4L9-F1
#
_entry.id   AF-V2Y4L9-F1
#
_cell.length_a   1.000
_cell.length_b   1.000
_cell.length_c   1.000
_cell.angle_alpha   90.00
_cell.angle_beta   90.00
_cell.angle_gamma   90.00
#
_symmetry.space_group_name_H-M   'P 1'
#
loop_
_entity.id
_entity.type
_entity.pdbx_description
1 polymer ?
#
loop_
_entity_poly.entity_id
_entity_poly.type
_entity_poly.pdbx_seq_one_letter_code
_entity_poly.pdbx_strand_id
1 'polypeptide(L)'
;MRPVYVGENPYKGTYKRNHEGDYHATEHEVRGMIRDQNLEGNDGTILEYYIMDDIDKETLRKYRQIFEIRNDGHVWNSLDDKAFLEQLGGYSRDRRTGVEGLTIAGLMMFGTGRAIRERFSNIFMDYREETEVTIDVRWNDRITYDGTWENNLFNFFSKVTPKLTEDLPKPFKLEGIQRIDETPLHKAVREAFVNLIIHADYLMDAGTLKVIKKNKSFEFTNPGILKLPVEDIFRGGNSKPRNSHMQTMLRMVGFGDNAGSGFPTIVAAWDAEGWVKPKLIEDTILNQVTLKLDMVKTESAVQEASAVPKSAEEVPKSTEVENMTEQEKTIFEYVREHEMITTAIACKLLNIKERRAREILSEMCNKNYLKKKGATSNLRYIEMS
;
A
#
# COMPACT_ATOMS: atom_id res chain seq x y z
N MET A 1 -21.06 -2.38 6.90
CA MET A 1 -21.98 -1.34 6.37
C MET A 1 -23.27 -2.04 5.96
N ARG A 2 -24.43 -1.38 5.93
CA ARG A 2 -25.67 -1.97 5.38
C ARG A 2 -26.41 -0.91 4.56
N PRO A 3 -27.06 -1.25 3.44
CA PRO A 3 -27.79 -0.27 2.66
C PRO A 3 -29.00 0.23 3.47
N VAL A 4 -29.14 1.55 3.57
CA VAL A 4 -30.36 2.21 4.06
C VAL A 4 -31.08 2.76 2.84
N TYR A 5 -32.35 2.39 2.67
CA TYR A 5 -33.07 2.64 1.43
C TYR A 5 -34.51 3.09 1.66
N VAL A 6 -35.03 3.83 0.69
CA VAL A 6 -36.43 4.29 0.64
C VAL A 6 -37.26 3.33 -0.23
N GLY A 7 -38.39 2.86 0.28
CA GLY A 7 -39.27 1.90 -0.40
C GLY A 7 -38.96 0.44 -0.06
N GLU A 8 -39.43 -0.50 -0.88
CA GLU A 8 -39.31 -1.95 -0.61
C GLU A 8 -38.07 -2.60 -1.24
N ASN A 9 -37.45 -1.97 -2.25
CA ASN A 9 -36.35 -2.55 -2.99
C ASN A 9 -35.02 -1.81 -2.71
N PRO A 10 -34.03 -2.44 -2.05
CA PRO A 10 -32.75 -1.80 -1.75
C PRO A 10 -31.98 -1.36 -3.00
N TYR A 11 -32.12 -2.06 -4.12
CA TYR A 11 -31.43 -1.72 -5.37
C TYR A 11 -31.98 -0.46 -6.06
N LYS A 12 -33.20 -0.05 -5.74
CA LYS A 12 -33.83 1.16 -6.29
C LYS A 12 -33.93 2.29 -5.26
N GLY A 13 -33.86 1.97 -3.98
CA GLY A 13 -34.09 2.90 -2.89
C GLY A 13 -32.83 3.36 -2.15
N THR A 14 -31.65 2.77 -2.41
CA THR A 14 -30.43 3.14 -1.70
C THR A 14 -29.82 4.40 -2.30
N TYR A 15 -29.49 5.37 -1.44
CA TYR A 15 -28.81 6.60 -1.83
C TYR A 15 -27.47 6.71 -1.11
N LYS A 16 -26.46 7.27 -1.78
CA LYS A 16 -25.17 7.65 -1.21
C LYS A 16 -25.02 9.17 -1.24
N ARG A 17 -24.50 9.73 -0.16
CA ARG A 17 -24.16 11.16 -0.09
C ARG A 17 -22.74 11.36 -0.60
N ASN A 18 -22.59 12.15 -1.65
CA ASN A 18 -21.32 12.68 -2.11
C ASN A 18 -21.22 14.17 -1.76
N HIS A 19 -20.05 14.79 -2.00
CA HIS A 19 -19.75 16.18 -1.64
C HIS A 19 -20.84 17.19 -2.04
N GLU A 20 -21.57 16.98 -3.13
CA GLU A 20 -22.56 17.91 -3.68
C GLU A 20 -24.03 17.49 -3.50
N GLY A 21 -24.32 16.29 -2.97
CA GLY A 21 -25.70 15.83 -2.82
C GLY A 21 -25.86 14.32 -2.63
N ASP A 22 -27.12 13.88 -2.62
CA ASP A 22 -27.50 12.48 -2.46
C ASP A 22 -27.81 11.87 -3.84
N TYR A 23 -27.14 10.77 -4.19
CA TYR A 23 -27.24 10.08 -5.49
C TYR A 23 -27.69 8.64 -5.28
N HIS A 24 -28.40 8.07 -6.26
CA HIS A 24 -28.73 6.65 -6.21
C HIS A 24 -27.46 5.80 -6.21
N ALA A 25 -27.37 4.87 -5.28
CA ALA A 25 -26.31 3.87 -5.27
C ALA A 25 -26.47 2.94 -6.47
N THR A 26 -25.38 2.58 -7.12
CA THR A 26 -25.39 1.59 -8.19
C THR A 26 -25.71 0.21 -7.62
N GLU A 27 -26.20 -0.71 -8.46
CA GLU A 27 -26.46 -2.09 -8.02
C GLU A 27 -25.21 -2.74 -7.43
N HIS A 28 -24.05 -2.46 -8.01
CA HIS A 28 -22.75 -2.93 -7.54
C HIS A 28 -22.46 -2.48 -6.10
N GLU A 29 -22.69 -1.19 -5.81
CA GLU A 29 -22.49 -0.60 -4.49
C GLU A 29 -23.45 -1.21 -3.46
N VAL A 30 -24.73 -1.41 -3.82
CA VAL A 30 -25.71 -2.05 -2.94
C VAL A 30 -25.30 -3.50 -2.64
N ARG A 31 -24.82 -4.25 -3.63
CA ARG A 31 -24.27 -5.61 -3.40
C ARG A 31 -23.06 -5.56 -2.48
N GLY A 32 -22.18 -4.59 -2.63
CA GLY A 32 -21.04 -4.34 -1.71
C GLY A 32 -21.49 -4.07 -0.28
N MET A 33 -22.51 -3.23 -0.08
CA MET A 33 -23.06 -2.96 1.25
C MET A 33 -23.70 -4.20 1.88
N ILE A 34 -24.38 -5.04 1.09
CA ILE A 34 -24.95 -6.32 1.56
C ILE A 34 -23.83 -7.28 1.96
N ARG A 35 -22.78 -7.41 1.13
CA ARG A 35 -21.58 -8.21 1.45
C ARG A 35 -20.92 -7.74 2.75
N ASP A 36 -20.80 -6.43 2.96
CA ASP A 36 -20.19 -5.84 4.15
C ASP A 36 -21.07 -5.93 5.41
N GLN A 37 -22.30 -6.42 5.30
CA GLN A 37 -23.17 -6.75 6.44
C GLN A 37 -22.76 -8.08 7.08
N ASN A 38 -22.19 -9.02 6.32
CA ASN A 38 -21.77 -10.30 6.86
C ASN A 38 -20.63 -10.10 7.88
N LEU A 39 -20.87 -10.46 9.14
CA LEU A 39 -19.92 -10.29 10.24
C LEU A 39 -18.76 -11.29 10.17
N GLU A 40 -18.97 -12.45 9.54
CA GLU A 40 -17.97 -13.52 9.41
C GLU A 40 -17.04 -13.33 8.19
N GLY A 41 -17.21 -12.24 7.44
CA GLY A 41 -16.52 -12.03 6.16
C GLY A 41 -17.16 -12.82 5.02
N ASN A 42 -16.71 -12.59 3.79
CA ASN A 42 -17.25 -13.29 2.61
C ASN A 42 -16.27 -14.31 2.01
N ASP A 43 -15.02 -14.31 2.47
CA ASP A 43 -13.96 -15.15 1.92
C ASP A 43 -14.09 -16.64 2.30
N GLY A 44 -14.96 -16.98 3.25
CA GLY A 44 -15.32 -18.36 3.61
C GLY A 44 -16.33 -19.03 2.69
N THR A 45 -16.85 -18.32 1.69
CA THR A 45 -17.83 -18.86 0.74
C THR A 45 -17.24 -20.03 -0.04
N ILE A 46 -17.91 -21.19 -0.01
CA ILE A 46 -17.52 -22.38 -0.78
C ILE A 46 -17.71 -22.10 -2.27
N LEU A 47 -16.67 -22.39 -3.05
CA LEU A 47 -16.69 -22.36 -4.51
C LEU A 47 -16.95 -23.79 -5.01
N GLU A 48 -18.20 -24.05 -5.41
CA GLU A 48 -18.59 -25.35 -5.94
C GLU A 48 -17.69 -25.75 -7.11
N TYR A 49 -17.26 -27.01 -7.12
CA TYR A 49 -16.39 -27.62 -8.13
C TYR A 49 -14.92 -27.19 -8.12
N TYR A 50 -14.53 -26.22 -7.28
CA TYR A 50 -13.13 -25.91 -7.05
C TYR A 50 -12.58 -26.81 -5.95
N ILE A 51 -11.62 -27.67 -6.29
CA ILE A 51 -11.13 -28.75 -5.42
C ILE A 51 -9.62 -28.64 -5.19
N MET A 52 -9.03 -29.61 -4.49
CA MET A 52 -7.59 -29.61 -4.19
C MET A 52 -6.70 -29.63 -5.44
N ASP A 53 -7.21 -30.05 -6.59
CA ASP A 53 -6.48 -30.01 -7.87
C ASP A 53 -6.28 -28.57 -8.39
N ASP A 54 -7.10 -27.63 -7.92
CA ASP A 54 -6.99 -26.20 -8.26
C ASP A 54 -5.98 -25.45 -7.39
N ILE A 55 -5.33 -26.13 -6.43
CA ILE A 55 -4.27 -25.56 -5.59
C ILE A 55 -2.92 -25.67 -6.28
N ASP A 56 -2.16 -24.57 -6.25
CA ASP A 56 -0.75 -24.61 -6.57
C ASP A 56 0.04 -25.25 -5.43
N LYS A 57 0.52 -26.48 -5.69
CA LYS A 57 1.21 -27.31 -4.70
C LYS A 57 2.49 -26.67 -4.20
N GLU A 58 3.20 -25.92 -5.04
CA GLU A 58 4.45 -25.27 -4.64
C GLU A 58 4.19 -24.13 -3.65
N THR A 59 3.19 -23.29 -3.91
CA THR A 59 2.75 -22.22 -3.01
C THR A 59 2.34 -22.79 -1.65
N LEU A 60 1.47 -23.81 -1.66
CA LEU A 60 1.01 -24.41 -0.41
C LEU A 60 2.18 -25.05 0.37
N ARG A 61 3.10 -25.74 -0.31
CA ARG A 61 4.29 -26.33 0.33
C ARG A 61 5.15 -25.26 1.00
N LYS A 62 5.42 -24.13 0.32
CA LYS A 62 6.19 -23.01 0.88
C LYS A 62 5.50 -22.41 2.10
N TYR A 63 4.19 -22.20 2.02
CA TYR A 63 3.39 -21.71 3.14
C TYR A 63 3.50 -22.66 4.34
N ARG A 64 3.33 -23.97 4.13
CA ARG A 64 3.42 -24.98 5.20
C ARG A 64 4.80 -25.03 5.86
N GLN A 65 5.87 -24.89 5.09
CA GLN A 65 7.23 -24.82 5.64
C GLN A 65 7.40 -23.62 6.57
N ILE A 66 6.91 -22.44 6.15
CA ILE A 66 6.95 -21.24 6.99
C ILE A 66 6.09 -21.44 8.25
N PHE A 67 4.90 -22.03 8.08
CA PHE A 67 4.00 -22.35 9.19
C PHE A 67 4.67 -23.27 10.21
N GLU A 68 5.27 -24.37 9.77
CA GLU A 68 5.92 -25.37 10.62
C GLU A 68 7.12 -24.78 11.37
N ILE A 69 7.98 -24.02 10.69
CA ILE A 69 9.15 -23.36 11.31
C ILE A 69 8.72 -22.41 12.43
N ARG A 70 7.61 -21.68 12.25
CA ARG A 70 7.14 -20.70 13.23
C ARG A 70 6.30 -21.30 14.35
N ASN A 71 5.61 -22.39 14.06
CA ASN A 71 4.69 -23.05 14.96
C ASN A 71 5.18 -24.48 15.21
N ASP A 72 6.39 -24.59 15.77
CA ASP A 72 6.98 -25.88 16.10
C ASP A 72 6.07 -26.68 17.04
N GLY A 73 5.90 -27.97 16.75
CA GLY A 73 5.00 -28.84 17.49
C GLY A 73 3.49 -28.55 17.34
N HIS A 74 3.07 -27.66 16.43
CA HIS A 74 1.64 -27.38 16.22
C HIS A 74 0.88 -28.62 15.73
N VAL A 75 -0.30 -28.87 16.30
CA VAL A 75 -1.15 -30.05 16.00
C VAL A 75 -1.58 -30.18 14.53
N TRP A 76 -1.43 -29.10 13.74
CA TRP A 76 -1.76 -29.09 12.31
C TRP A 76 -0.60 -29.51 11.41
N ASN A 77 0.64 -29.57 11.92
CA ASN A 77 1.80 -29.93 11.10
C ASN A 77 1.68 -31.36 10.53
N SER A 78 1.06 -32.28 11.28
CA SER A 78 0.83 -33.66 10.88
C SER A 78 -0.38 -33.87 9.95
N LEU A 79 -1.20 -32.83 9.70
CA LEU A 79 -2.38 -32.95 8.84
C LEU A 79 -1.97 -33.01 7.37
N ASP A 80 -2.74 -33.72 6.55
CA ASP A 80 -2.61 -33.59 5.10
C ASP A 80 -3.01 -32.19 4.60
N ASP A 81 -2.81 -31.92 3.30
CA ASP A 81 -3.06 -30.59 2.73
C ASP A 81 -4.53 -30.17 2.76
N LYS A 82 -5.47 -31.10 2.56
CA LYS A 82 -6.90 -30.79 2.59
C LYS A 82 -7.33 -30.46 4.02
N ALA A 83 -7.02 -31.34 4.97
CA ALA A 83 -7.35 -31.16 6.38
C ALA A 83 -6.69 -29.89 6.95
N PHE A 84 -5.46 -29.58 6.54
CA PHE A 84 -4.78 -28.34 6.91
C PHE A 84 -5.51 -27.09 6.39
N LEU A 85 -5.93 -27.10 5.12
CA LEU A 85 -6.72 -26.00 4.56
C LEU A 85 -8.10 -25.87 5.19
N GLU A 86 -8.73 -26.97 5.61
CA GLU A 86 -9.98 -26.92 6.38
C GLU A 86 -9.79 -26.17 7.70
N GLN A 87 -8.70 -26.41 8.42
CA GLN A 87 -8.40 -25.68 9.67
C GLN A 87 -8.15 -24.18 9.44
N LEU A 88 -7.58 -23.82 8.29
CA LEU A 88 -7.33 -22.42 7.91
C LEU A 88 -8.55 -21.72 7.31
N GLY A 89 -9.64 -22.44 7.04
CA GLY A 89 -10.80 -21.92 6.31
C GLY A 89 -10.56 -21.71 4.81
N GLY A 90 -9.54 -22.37 4.24
CA GLY A 90 -9.25 -22.39 2.80
C GLY A 90 -10.02 -23.48 2.04
N TYR A 91 -10.50 -24.50 2.74
CA TYR A 91 -11.37 -25.54 2.20
C TYR A 91 -12.54 -25.72 3.17
N SER A 92 -13.76 -25.97 2.68
CA SER A 92 -14.91 -26.14 3.56
C SER A 92 -15.95 -27.08 2.95
N ARG A 93 -16.84 -27.56 3.82
CA ARG A 93 -17.95 -28.44 3.49
C ARG A 93 -19.21 -28.01 4.22
N ASP A 94 -20.26 -27.72 3.46
CA ASP A 94 -21.60 -27.56 4.00
C ASP A 94 -22.11 -28.93 4.45
N ARG A 95 -22.28 -29.10 5.76
CA ARG A 95 -22.70 -30.38 6.37
C ARG A 95 -24.16 -30.74 6.04
N ARG A 96 -25.00 -29.76 5.71
CA ARG A 96 -26.42 -29.98 5.42
C ARG A 96 -26.62 -30.44 3.99
N THR A 97 -25.95 -29.79 3.04
CA THR A 97 -26.09 -30.08 1.60
C THR A 97 -25.05 -31.09 1.11
N GLY A 98 -23.96 -31.27 1.85
CA GLY A 98 -22.84 -32.13 1.49
C GLY A 98 -21.84 -31.48 0.52
N VAL A 99 -22.15 -30.29 0.00
CA VAL A 99 -21.32 -29.52 -0.93
C VAL A 99 -19.99 -29.19 -0.28
N GLU A 100 -18.89 -29.48 -0.97
CA GLU A 100 -17.53 -29.17 -0.53
C GLU A 100 -16.71 -28.53 -1.63
N GLY A 101 -15.69 -27.77 -1.25
CA GLY A 101 -14.79 -27.12 -2.18
C GLY A 101 -13.86 -26.13 -1.48
N LEU A 102 -12.96 -25.55 -2.27
CA LEU A 102 -12.15 -24.42 -1.85
C LEU A 102 -13.06 -23.24 -1.51
N THR A 103 -12.66 -22.49 -0.50
CA THR A 103 -13.28 -21.18 -0.23
C THR A 103 -12.67 -20.12 -1.14
N ILE A 104 -13.28 -18.94 -1.20
CA ILE A 104 -12.66 -17.77 -1.85
C ILE A 104 -11.26 -17.51 -1.27
N ALA A 105 -11.10 -17.63 0.05
CA ALA A 105 -9.80 -17.49 0.73
C ALA A 105 -8.78 -18.51 0.23
N GLY A 106 -9.15 -19.80 0.20
CA GLY A 106 -8.26 -20.87 -0.24
C GLY A 106 -7.83 -20.72 -1.70
N LEU A 107 -8.79 -20.46 -2.59
CA LEU A 107 -8.50 -20.26 -4.00
C LEU A 107 -7.63 -19.02 -4.24
N MET A 108 -7.93 -17.89 -3.61
CA MET A 108 -7.13 -16.67 -3.81
C MET A 108 -5.73 -16.76 -3.18
N MET A 109 -5.57 -17.42 -2.03
CA MET A 109 -4.28 -17.52 -1.34
C MET A 109 -3.35 -18.57 -1.96
N PHE A 110 -3.90 -19.70 -2.41
CA PHE A 110 -3.11 -20.87 -2.80
C PHE A 110 -3.47 -21.47 -4.15
N GLY A 111 -4.48 -20.94 -4.85
CA GLY A 111 -4.93 -21.47 -6.12
C GLY A 111 -3.89 -21.36 -7.23
N THR A 112 -4.08 -22.19 -8.25
CA THR A 112 -3.43 -22.00 -9.55
C THR A 112 -3.98 -20.74 -10.20
N GLY A 113 -3.13 -20.07 -10.97
CA GLY A 113 -3.49 -18.87 -11.70
C GLY A 113 -4.64 -19.08 -12.66
N ARG A 114 -4.75 -20.27 -13.26
CA ARG A 114 -5.87 -20.64 -14.12
C ARG A 114 -7.20 -20.63 -13.36
N ALA A 115 -7.27 -21.34 -12.23
CA ALA A 115 -8.49 -21.42 -11.44
C ALA A 115 -8.89 -20.05 -10.86
N ILE A 116 -7.91 -19.25 -10.42
CA ILE A 116 -8.15 -17.87 -9.99
C ILE A 116 -8.74 -17.03 -11.12
N ARG A 117 -8.19 -17.08 -12.34
CA ARG A 117 -8.71 -16.30 -13.48
C ARG A 117 -10.08 -16.75 -13.95
N GLU A 118 -10.37 -18.04 -13.85
CA GLU A 118 -11.69 -18.58 -14.18
C GLU A 118 -12.76 -17.99 -13.24
N ARG A 119 -12.44 -17.88 -11.94
CA ARG A 119 -13.38 -17.36 -10.95
C ARG A 119 -13.38 -15.83 -10.79
N PHE A 120 -12.22 -15.20 -10.94
CA PHE A 120 -11.93 -13.80 -10.66
C PHE A 120 -11.18 -13.14 -11.83
N SER A 121 -11.78 -13.19 -13.02
CA SER A 121 -11.15 -12.75 -14.28
C SER A 121 -10.67 -11.29 -14.31
N ASN A 122 -11.27 -10.43 -13.47
CA ASN A 122 -11.02 -8.99 -13.48
C ASN A 122 -10.35 -8.48 -12.19
N ILE A 123 -9.81 -9.37 -11.36
CA ILE A 123 -8.99 -9.00 -10.20
C ILE A 123 -7.52 -9.16 -10.56
N PHE A 124 -6.77 -8.06 -10.50
CA PHE A 124 -5.35 -8.04 -10.81
C PHE A 124 -4.51 -7.73 -9.58
N MET A 125 -3.25 -8.16 -9.62
CA MET A 125 -2.22 -7.82 -8.63
C MET A 125 -1.09 -7.13 -9.39
N ASP A 126 -0.73 -5.92 -8.96
CA ASP A 126 0.23 -5.09 -9.68
C ASP A 126 1.13 -4.38 -8.66
N TYR A 127 2.41 -4.73 -8.66
CA TYR A 127 3.45 -3.99 -7.95
C TYR A 127 4.30 -3.23 -8.96
N ARG A 128 4.62 -1.97 -8.66
CA ARG A 128 5.52 -1.14 -9.45
C ARG A 128 6.53 -0.45 -8.56
N GLU A 129 7.77 -0.46 -9.01
CA GLU A 129 8.85 0.33 -8.44
C GLU A 129 9.12 1.54 -9.32
N GLU A 130 8.82 2.73 -8.80
CA GLU A 130 8.88 4.02 -9.47
C GLU A 130 9.95 4.92 -8.79
N THR A 131 11.12 4.35 -8.49
CA THR A 131 12.23 5.03 -7.80
C THR A 131 13.11 5.87 -8.75
N GLU A 132 13.25 5.47 -10.01
CA GLU A 132 14.09 6.17 -11.01
C GLU A 132 13.30 6.48 -12.29
N VAL A 133 12.09 7.03 -12.14
CA VAL A 133 11.22 7.36 -13.27
C VAL A 133 11.88 8.45 -14.13
N THR A 134 12.04 8.17 -15.42
CA THR A 134 12.50 9.13 -16.43
C THR A 134 11.41 9.33 -17.49
N ILE A 135 11.66 10.18 -18.49
CA ILE A 135 10.70 10.38 -19.60
C ILE A 135 10.41 9.06 -20.34
N ASP A 136 11.40 8.15 -20.40
CA ASP A 136 11.31 6.89 -21.13
C ASP A 136 11.05 5.68 -20.22
N VAL A 137 11.47 5.74 -18.95
CA VAL A 137 11.29 4.66 -17.96
C VAL A 137 10.17 5.01 -17.01
N ARG A 138 9.05 4.30 -17.12
CA ARG A 138 7.87 4.50 -16.26
C ARG A 138 7.96 3.78 -14.91
N TRP A 139 8.71 2.68 -14.85
CA TRP A 139 8.96 1.89 -13.64
C TRP A 139 10.26 1.08 -13.83
N ASN A 140 10.97 0.85 -12.73
CA ASN A 140 12.24 0.11 -12.67
C ASN A 140 12.01 -1.39 -12.55
N ASP A 141 10.97 -1.77 -11.82
CA ASP A 141 10.55 -3.14 -11.63
C ASP A 141 9.02 -3.20 -11.61
N ARG A 142 8.47 -4.31 -12.09
CA ARG A 142 7.04 -4.54 -12.08
C ARG A 142 6.74 -6.02 -11.89
N ILE A 143 5.97 -6.32 -10.85
CA ILE A 143 5.37 -7.64 -10.69
C ILE A 143 3.89 -7.51 -11.08
N THR A 144 3.57 -8.11 -12.20
CA THR A 144 2.20 -8.27 -12.69
C THR A 144 2.03 -9.73 -13.12
N TYR A 145 0.82 -10.11 -13.49
CA TYR A 145 0.63 -11.35 -14.21
C TYR A 145 1.26 -11.24 -15.61
N ASP A 146 2.35 -11.99 -15.81
CA ASP A 146 3.08 -12.13 -17.07
C ASP A 146 3.27 -13.61 -17.47
N GLY A 147 2.67 -14.54 -16.71
CA GLY A 147 2.78 -15.98 -16.90
C GLY A 147 4.05 -16.62 -16.34
N THR A 148 4.93 -15.86 -15.66
CA THR A 148 6.17 -16.40 -15.07
C THR A 148 6.00 -16.94 -13.66
N TRP A 149 4.81 -16.76 -13.05
CA TRP A 149 4.50 -17.21 -11.69
C TRP A 149 2.99 -17.41 -11.49
N GLU A 150 2.63 -18.24 -10.51
CA GLU A 150 1.24 -18.49 -10.12
C GLU A 150 0.67 -17.30 -9.34
N ASN A 151 -0.32 -16.60 -9.91
CA ASN A 151 -0.85 -15.32 -9.43
C ASN A 151 -1.82 -15.40 -8.24
N ASN A 152 -1.50 -16.26 -7.28
CA ASN A 152 -2.16 -16.28 -5.98
C ASN A 152 -1.58 -15.21 -5.02
N LEU A 153 -2.36 -14.85 -4.01
CA LEU A 153 -2.03 -13.79 -3.06
C LEU A 153 -0.80 -14.14 -2.24
N PHE A 154 -0.57 -15.41 -1.89
CA PHE A 154 0.59 -15.77 -1.08
C PHE A 154 1.90 -15.60 -1.87
N ASN A 155 1.94 -15.98 -3.15
CA ASN A 155 3.08 -15.70 -4.01
C ASN A 155 3.27 -14.20 -4.25
N PHE A 156 2.18 -13.45 -4.49
CA PHE A 156 2.27 -12.00 -4.65
C PHE A 156 2.88 -11.36 -3.40
N PHE A 157 2.35 -11.72 -2.24
CA PHE A 157 2.84 -11.26 -0.94
C PHE A 157 4.31 -11.61 -0.71
N SER A 158 4.70 -12.86 -0.97
CA SER A 158 6.07 -13.35 -0.77
C SER A 158 7.09 -12.71 -1.73
N LYS A 159 6.68 -12.39 -2.96
CA LYS A 159 7.54 -11.71 -3.96
C LYS A 159 7.68 -10.22 -3.70
N VAL A 160 6.62 -9.55 -3.29
CA VAL A 160 6.58 -8.08 -3.11
C VAL A 160 7.13 -7.66 -1.76
N THR A 161 6.90 -8.43 -0.69
CA THR A 161 7.33 -8.06 0.67
C THR A 161 8.83 -7.74 0.77
N PRO A 162 9.77 -8.58 0.26
CA PRO A 162 11.19 -8.27 0.30
C PRO A 162 11.51 -6.92 -0.37
N LYS A 163 10.91 -6.65 -1.54
CA LYS A 163 11.11 -5.43 -2.33
C LYS A 163 10.64 -4.17 -1.63
N LEU A 164 9.58 -4.27 -0.82
CA LEU A 164 9.08 -3.16 0.00
C LEU A 164 9.99 -2.84 1.20
N THR A 165 10.71 -3.84 1.70
CA THR A 165 11.50 -3.71 2.93
C THR A 165 13.00 -3.54 2.72
N GLU A 166 13.51 -3.82 1.52
CA GLU A 166 14.94 -3.84 1.21
C GLU A 166 15.63 -2.50 1.50
N ASP A 167 14.98 -1.39 1.14
CA ASP A 167 15.55 -0.03 1.28
C ASP A 167 15.23 0.63 2.63
N LEU A 168 14.46 -0.05 3.50
CA LEU A 168 14.13 0.52 4.80
C LEU A 168 15.37 0.49 5.70
N PRO A 169 15.62 1.57 6.47
CA PRO A 169 16.78 1.64 7.34
C PRO A 169 16.74 0.52 8.38
N LYS A 170 17.82 -0.25 8.46
CA LYS A 170 18.05 -1.28 9.47
C LYS A 170 19.06 -0.74 10.50
N PRO A 171 18.65 -0.48 11.75
CA PRO A 171 19.58 -0.06 12.78
C PRO A 171 20.59 -1.19 13.01
N PHE A 172 21.87 -0.84 13.13
CA PHE A 172 22.87 -1.75 13.68
C PHE A 172 22.63 -1.88 15.19
N LYS A 173 21.60 -2.63 15.57
CA LYS A 173 21.33 -3.00 16.96
C LYS A 173 21.35 -4.52 17.09
N LEU A 174 22.14 -4.99 18.06
CA LEU A 174 22.20 -6.38 18.48
C LEU A 174 21.26 -6.56 19.68
N GLU A 175 20.42 -7.59 19.65
CA GLU A 175 19.67 -8.05 20.81
C GLU A 175 20.36 -9.35 21.28
N GLY A 176 21.24 -9.21 22.28
CA GLY A 176 22.17 -10.27 22.66
C GLY A 176 23.22 -10.52 21.57
N ILE A 177 23.19 -11.72 20.95
CA ILE A 177 24.11 -12.14 19.88
C ILE A 177 23.47 -12.01 18.49
N GLN A 178 22.14 -11.84 18.42
CA GLN A 178 21.42 -11.76 17.14
C GLN A 178 21.17 -10.31 16.71
N ARG A 179 21.24 -10.08 15.40
CA ARG A 179 20.88 -8.80 14.79
C ARG A 179 19.36 -8.65 14.80
N ILE A 180 18.88 -7.46 15.16
CA ILE A 180 17.49 -7.09 14.94
C ILE A 180 17.34 -6.76 13.45
N ASP A 181 16.89 -7.73 12.66
CA ASP A 181 16.67 -7.52 11.22
C ASP A 181 15.36 -6.77 10.92
N GLU A 182 14.48 -6.64 11.91
CA GLU A 182 13.12 -6.13 11.74
C GLU A 182 12.81 -4.91 12.60
N THR A 183 12.59 -3.76 11.95
CA THR A 183 12.26 -2.50 12.63
C THR A 183 10.76 -2.24 12.70
N PRO A 184 10.29 -1.29 13.53
CA PRO A 184 8.90 -0.83 13.50
C PRO A 184 8.45 -0.40 12.09
N LEU A 185 9.33 0.18 11.28
CA LEU A 185 9.03 0.53 9.89
C LEU A 185 8.80 -0.71 9.01
N HIS A 186 9.62 -1.75 9.16
CA HIS A 186 9.42 -3.01 8.44
C HIS A 186 8.08 -3.64 8.82
N LYS A 187 7.71 -3.58 10.10
CA LYS A 187 6.40 -4.06 10.57
C LYS A 187 5.25 -3.25 9.97
N ALA A 188 5.36 -1.91 10.00
CA ALA A 188 4.34 -1.01 9.45
C ALA A 188 4.11 -1.19 7.94
N VAL A 189 5.17 -1.33 7.16
CA VAL A 189 5.05 -1.58 5.70
C VAL A 189 4.42 -2.95 5.42
N ARG A 190 4.79 -3.99 6.17
CA ARG A 190 4.14 -5.31 6.05
C ARG A 190 2.67 -5.26 6.46
N GLU A 191 2.35 -4.57 7.54
CA GLU A 191 0.98 -4.36 8.02
C GLU A 191 0.14 -3.60 6.99
N ALA A 192 0.69 -2.58 6.34
CA ALA A 192 0.02 -1.89 5.23
C ALA A 192 -0.31 -2.84 4.07
N PHE A 193 0.63 -3.74 3.74
CA PHE A 193 0.41 -4.72 2.68
C PHE A 193 -0.58 -5.84 3.08
N VAL A 194 -0.57 -6.28 4.34
CA VAL A 194 -1.60 -7.19 4.87
C VAL A 194 -2.97 -6.52 4.79
N ASN A 195 -3.07 -5.24 5.19
CA ASN A 195 -4.32 -4.47 5.12
C ASN A 195 -4.86 -4.34 3.69
N LEU A 196 -3.98 -4.16 2.69
CA LEU A 196 -4.36 -4.20 1.27
C LEU A 196 -5.11 -5.50 0.92
N ILE A 197 -4.61 -6.66 1.38
CA ILE A 197 -5.17 -7.98 1.07
C ILE A 197 -6.48 -8.21 1.82
N ILE A 198 -6.49 -8.02 3.13
CA ILE A 198 -7.63 -8.44 3.98
C ILE A 198 -8.84 -7.49 3.88
N HIS A 199 -8.65 -6.27 3.37
CA HIS A 199 -9.70 -5.28 3.17
C HIS A 199 -10.13 -5.11 1.71
N ALA A 200 -9.50 -5.78 0.75
CA ALA A 200 -9.93 -5.78 -0.64
C ALA A 200 -11.32 -6.41 -0.81
N ASP A 201 -12.15 -5.83 -1.68
CA ASP A 201 -13.39 -6.46 -2.15
C ASP A 201 -13.12 -7.28 -3.43
N TYR A 202 -12.85 -8.57 -3.26
CA TYR A 202 -12.57 -9.52 -4.34
C TYR A 202 -13.80 -9.90 -5.18
N LEU A 203 -15.00 -9.53 -4.72
CA LEU A 203 -16.26 -9.79 -5.42
C LEU A 203 -16.72 -8.58 -6.24
N MET A 204 -15.84 -7.59 -6.43
CA MET A 204 -16.06 -6.49 -7.35
C MET A 204 -16.02 -6.93 -8.81
N ASP A 205 -16.68 -6.16 -9.70
CA ASP A 205 -16.72 -6.47 -11.14
C ASP A 205 -15.35 -6.37 -11.80
N ALA A 206 -14.53 -5.44 -11.29
CA ALA A 206 -13.12 -5.30 -11.63
C ALA A 206 -12.37 -4.63 -10.47
N GLY A 207 -11.09 -4.95 -10.31
CA GLY A 207 -10.26 -4.39 -9.26
C GLY A 207 -8.78 -4.70 -9.45
N THR A 208 -7.93 -3.90 -8.81
CA THR A 208 -6.49 -4.16 -8.79
C THR A 208 -5.97 -3.93 -7.39
N LEU A 209 -5.28 -4.92 -6.84
CA LEU A 209 -4.42 -4.74 -5.67
C LEU A 209 -3.11 -4.13 -6.18
N LYS A 210 -3.02 -2.82 -6.07
CA LYS A 210 -1.93 -2.03 -6.63
C LYS A 210 -0.99 -1.57 -5.51
N VAL A 211 0.29 -1.81 -5.69
CA VAL A 211 1.35 -1.37 -4.79
C VAL A 211 2.35 -0.54 -5.58
N ILE A 212 2.55 0.72 -5.20
CA ILE A 212 3.54 1.59 -5.82
C ILE A 212 4.58 1.95 -4.78
N LYS A 213 5.84 1.59 -5.05
CA LYS A 213 7.01 1.99 -4.27
C LYS A 213 7.72 3.13 -4.99
N LYS A 214 7.91 4.26 -4.31
CA LYS A 214 8.68 5.42 -4.77
C LYS A 214 9.82 5.69 -3.78
N ASN A 215 10.76 6.58 -4.13
CA ASN A 215 11.92 6.90 -3.27
C ASN A 215 11.56 7.31 -1.85
N LYS A 216 10.47 8.06 -1.67
CA LYS A 216 10.06 8.62 -0.38
C LYS A 216 8.59 8.34 -0.07
N SER A 217 7.99 7.33 -0.69
CA SER A 217 6.61 6.97 -0.36
C SER A 217 6.23 5.57 -0.80
N PHE A 218 5.25 5.00 -0.10
CA PHE A 218 4.53 3.80 -0.53
C PHE A 218 3.05 4.12 -0.73
N GLU A 219 2.45 3.54 -1.77
CA GLU A 219 1.01 3.62 -2.02
C GLU A 219 0.44 2.20 -2.14
N PHE A 220 -0.58 1.90 -1.34
CA PHE A 220 -1.32 0.63 -1.35
C PHE A 220 -2.77 0.91 -1.71
N THR A 221 -3.20 0.51 -2.90
CA THR A 221 -4.57 0.71 -3.39
C THR A 221 -5.30 -0.62 -3.56
N ASN A 222 -6.39 -0.83 -2.82
CA ASN A 222 -7.26 -1.99 -2.97
C ASN A 222 -8.64 -1.61 -3.53
N PRO A 223 -9.33 -2.54 -4.23
CA PRO A 223 -10.72 -2.37 -4.61
C PRO A 223 -11.63 -2.37 -3.37
N GLY A 224 -12.71 -1.61 -3.45
CA GLY A 224 -13.73 -1.46 -2.42
C GLY A 224 -13.70 -0.08 -1.77
N ILE A 225 -14.58 0.10 -0.79
CA ILE A 225 -14.72 1.32 0.04
C ILE A 225 -14.29 1.03 1.48
N LEU A 226 -14.26 2.01 2.37
CA LEU A 226 -13.98 1.83 3.79
C LEU A 226 -15.19 1.23 4.51
N LYS A 227 -14.96 0.26 5.41
CA LYS A 227 -16.02 -0.31 6.27
C LYS A 227 -16.32 0.53 7.51
N LEU A 228 -15.36 1.35 7.89
CA LEU A 228 -15.35 2.17 9.10
C LEU A 228 -14.97 3.60 8.71
N PRO A 229 -15.48 4.62 9.44
CA PRO A 229 -15.00 5.99 9.29
C PRO A 229 -13.49 6.08 9.47
N VAL A 230 -12.86 7.02 8.78
CA VAL A 230 -11.40 7.21 8.84
C VAL A 230 -10.95 7.44 10.29
N GLU A 231 -11.69 8.23 11.07
CA GLU A 231 -11.37 8.53 12.46
C GLU A 231 -11.32 7.28 13.34
N ASP A 232 -12.23 6.33 13.12
CA ASP A 232 -12.28 5.07 13.87
C ASP A 232 -11.12 4.13 13.47
N ILE A 233 -10.73 4.13 12.19
CA ILE A 233 -9.57 3.37 11.72
C ILE A 233 -8.28 3.88 12.38
N PHE A 234 -8.12 5.21 12.46
CA PHE A 234 -6.97 5.84 13.11
C PHE A 234 -6.96 5.64 14.63
N ARG A 235 -8.13 5.64 15.27
CA ARG A 235 -8.25 5.36 16.72
C ARG A 235 -7.88 3.91 17.05
N GLY A 236 -8.17 2.98 16.13
CA GLY A 236 -7.97 1.55 16.34
C GLY A 236 -8.97 0.95 17.33
N GLY A 237 -8.68 -0.28 17.77
CA GLY A 237 -9.52 -1.04 18.71
C GLY A 237 -10.74 -1.71 18.07
N ASN A 238 -11.19 -1.23 16.91
CA ASN A 238 -12.22 -1.88 16.09
C ASN A 238 -11.64 -2.19 14.71
N SER A 239 -11.35 -3.47 14.43
CA SER A 239 -11.04 -3.93 13.07
C SER A 239 -12.04 -4.98 12.64
N LYS A 240 -12.57 -4.81 11.43
CA LYS A 240 -13.47 -5.77 10.79
C LYS A 240 -12.94 -6.03 9.38
N PRO A 241 -12.07 -7.04 9.17
CA PRO A 241 -11.60 -7.40 7.84
C PRO A 241 -12.78 -7.76 6.92
N ARG A 242 -12.58 -7.68 5.61
CA ARG A 242 -13.50 -8.30 4.64
C ARG A 242 -13.21 -9.79 4.49
N ASN A 243 -11.93 -10.13 4.61
CA ASN A 243 -11.39 -11.44 4.35
C ASN A 243 -10.68 -11.97 5.62
N SER A 244 -11.45 -12.48 6.58
CA SER A 244 -10.96 -12.93 7.89
C SER A 244 -10.20 -14.25 7.83
N HIS A 245 -10.51 -15.14 6.89
CA HIS A 245 -9.73 -16.35 6.68
C HIS A 245 -8.37 -16.02 6.06
N MET A 246 -8.31 -15.11 5.07
CA MET A 246 -7.04 -14.61 4.54
C MET A 246 -6.19 -13.93 5.62
N GLN A 247 -6.81 -13.12 6.49
CA GLN A 247 -6.13 -12.53 7.65
C GLN A 247 -5.56 -13.61 8.57
N THR A 248 -6.36 -14.65 8.86
CA THR A 248 -5.93 -15.77 9.71
C THR A 248 -4.75 -16.50 9.08
N MET A 249 -4.79 -16.78 7.77
CA MET A 249 -3.69 -17.42 7.05
C MET A 249 -2.40 -16.60 7.16
N LEU A 250 -2.45 -15.29 6.87
CA LEU A 250 -1.28 -14.42 7.00
C LEU A 250 -0.75 -14.39 8.44
N ARG A 251 -1.64 -14.30 9.44
CA ARG A 251 -1.26 -14.30 10.86
C ARG A 251 -0.57 -15.60 11.29
N MET A 252 -1.03 -16.75 10.80
CA MET A 252 -0.47 -18.07 11.15
C MET A 252 0.98 -18.25 10.67
N VAL A 253 1.40 -17.52 9.63
CA VAL A 253 2.80 -17.44 9.18
C VAL A 253 3.51 -16.18 9.67
N GLY A 254 2.89 -15.47 10.61
CA GLY A 254 3.42 -14.32 11.35
C GLY A 254 3.49 -13.02 10.57
N PHE A 255 2.49 -12.78 9.71
CA PHE A 255 2.24 -11.49 9.09
C PHE A 255 0.88 -10.94 9.55
N GLY A 256 0.87 -9.70 10.03
CA GLY A 256 -0.33 -9.04 10.54
C GLY A 256 -0.50 -9.20 12.06
N ASP A 257 -0.87 -8.11 12.74
CA ASP A 257 -1.19 -8.11 14.17
C ASP A 257 -2.65 -8.56 14.46
N ASN A 258 -2.95 -8.84 15.74
CA ASN A 258 -4.31 -9.15 16.19
C ASN A 258 -5.31 -8.01 15.92
N ALA A 259 -6.59 -8.37 15.83
CA ALA A 259 -7.69 -7.49 15.45
C ALA A 259 -7.66 -6.14 16.18
N GLY A 260 -7.39 -5.05 15.44
CA GLY A 260 -7.59 -3.67 15.90
C GLY A 260 -6.34 -2.84 16.19
N SER A 261 -5.14 -3.42 16.20
CA SER A 261 -3.89 -2.66 16.42
C SER A 261 -3.12 -2.32 15.14
N GLY A 262 -3.45 -2.97 14.02
CA GLY A 262 -2.70 -2.87 12.76
C GLY A 262 -2.46 -1.44 12.27
N PHE A 263 -3.52 -0.67 12.04
CA PHE A 263 -3.39 0.71 11.53
C PHE A 263 -2.70 1.65 12.54
N PRO A 264 -3.03 1.65 13.85
CA PRO A 264 -2.26 2.39 14.85
C PRO A 264 -0.75 2.06 14.86
N THR A 265 -0.35 0.80 14.64
CA THR A 265 1.07 0.41 14.53
C THR A 265 1.75 1.12 13.35
N ILE A 266 1.05 1.26 12.22
CA ILE A 266 1.57 2.00 11.05
C ILE A 266 1.78 3.47 11.41
N VAL A 267 0.76 4.11 12.01
CA VAL A 267 0.83 5.52 12.41
C VAL A 267 1.94 5.76 13.41
N ALA A 268 2.05 4.92 14.45
CA ALA A 268 3.07 5.03 15.48
C ALA A 268 4.50 4.89 14.91
N ALA A 269 4.71 3.99 13.94
CA ALA A 269 6.01 3.84 13.30
C ALA A 269 6.40 5.06 12.45
N TRP A 270 5.43 5.67 11.75
CA TRP A 270 5.64 6.89 10.97
C TRP A 270 5.87 8.12 11.87
N ASP A 271 5.08 8.25 12.93
CA ASP A 271 5.21 9.34 13.91
C ASP A 271 6.56 9.27 14.64
N ALA A 272 7.06 8.08 14.96
CA ALA A 272 8.37 7.89 15.60
C ALA A 272 9.54 8.36 14.73
N GLU A 273 9.38 8.31 13.40
CA GLU A 273 10.34 8.89 12.45
C GLU A 273 10.09 10.38 12.20
N GLY A 274 9.07 10.99 12.80
CA GLY A 274 8.71 12.40 12.57
C GLY A 274 8.22 12.68 11.14
N TRP A 275 7.74 11.66 10.43
CA TRP A 275 7.22 11.81 9.08
C TRP A 275 5.76 12.27 9.06
N VAL A 276 5.31 12.78 7.92
CA VAL A 276 3.90 13.14 7.71
C VAL A 276 3.03 11.92 7.96
N LYS A 277 1.94 12.12 8.69
CA LYS A 277 1.01 11.04 9.03
C LYS A 277 0.51 10.31 7.77
N PRO A 278 0.37 8.96 7.83
CA PRO A 278 -0.28 8.18 6.80
C PRO A 278 -1.61 8.81 6.34
N LYS A 279 -1.90 8.77 5.05
CA LYS A 279 -3.16 9.26 4.48
C LYS A 279 -3.97 8.10 3.94
N LEU A 280 -5.25 8.05 4.31
CA LEU A 280 -6.21 7.09 3.79
C LEU A 280 -7.20 7.84 2.89
N ILE A 281 -7.20 7.52 1.61
CA ILE A 281 -7.98 8.22 0.58
C ILE A 281 -8.98 7.23 -0.02
N GLU A 282 -10.26 7.56 0.05
CA GLU A 282 -11.34 6.80 -0.59
C GLU A 282 -11.80 7.52 -1.86
N ASP A 283 -11.83 6.80 -2.99
CA ASP A 283 -12.44 7.23 -4.23
C ASP A 283 -13.75 6.46 -4.44
N THR A 284 -14.88 7.13 -4.23
CA THR A 284 -16.22 6.56 -4.33
C THR A 284 -16.76 6.48 -5.76
N ILE A 285 -16.00 7.00 -6.75
CA ILE A 285 -16.32 6.88 -8.17
C ILE A 285 -15.64 5.61 -8.71
N LEU A 286 -14.36 5.43 -8.41
CA LEU A 286 -13.58 4.25 -8.81
C LEU A 286 -13.76 3.07 -7.84
N ASN A 287 -14.40 3.29 -6.69
CA ASN A 287 -14.56 2.31 -5.61
C ASN A 287 -13.21 1.72 -5.20
N GLN A 288 -12.28 2.60 -4.81
CA GLN A 288 -10.94 2.24 -4.39
C GLN A 288 -10.56 2.96 -3.09
N VAL A 289 -9.76 2.28 -2.28
CA VAL A 289 -9.12 2.87 -1.10
C VAL A 289 -7.62 2.85 -1.31
N THR A 290 -6.96 3.98 -1.10
CA THR A 290 -5.50 4.12 -1.15
C THR A 290 -4.95 4.55 0.20
N LEU A 291 -4.05 3.74 0.75
CA LEU A 291 -3.18 4.12 1.86
C LEU A 291 -1.87 4.67 1.29
N LYS A 292 -1.58 5.94 1.58
CA LYS A 292 -0.32 6.60 1.22
C LYS A 292 0.54 6.81 2.44
N LEU A 293 1.78 6.32 2.37
CA LEU A 293 2.79 6.43 3.42
C LEU A 293 3.94 7.30 2.91
N ASP A 294 3.93 8.59 3.24
CA ASP A 294 4.96 9.55 2.83
C ASP A 294 6.13 9.56 3.84
N MET A 295 7.37 9.51 3.36
CA MET A 295 8.60 9.55 4.18
C MET A 295 9.22 10.95 4.20
N VAL A 296 8.35 11.95 4.34
CA VAL A 296 8.73 13.37 4.37
C VAL A 296 8.62 13.85 5.80
N LYS A 297 9.66 14.51 6.34
CA LYS A 297 9.62 15.07 7.71
C LYS A 297 8.53 16.13 7.82
N THR A 298 7.83 16.15 8.96
CA THR A 298 6.89 17.21 9.30
C THR A 298 7.62 18.51 9.62
N GLU A 299 7.00 19.67 9.36
CA GLU A 299 7.57 20.99 9.65
C GLU A 299 7.95 21.14 11.14
N SER A 300 7.19 20.52 12.05
CA SER A 300 7.47 20.48 13.49
C SER A 300 8.71 19.66 13.86
N ALA A 301 8.95 18.52 13.21
CA ALA A 301 10.12 17.68 13.45
C ALA A 301 11.42 18.33 12.94
N VAL A 302 11.34 19.19 11.92
CA VAL A 302 12.47 19.98 11.43
C VAL A 302 12.89 21.06 12.44
N GLN A 303 11.96 21.54 13.28
CA GLN A 303 12.24 22.50 14.35
C GLN A 303 12.84 21.83 15.59
N GLU A 304 12.33 20.68 16.03
CA GLU A 304 12.85 19.96 17.21
C GLU A 304 14.27 19.40 17.00
N ALA A 305 14.61 18.95 15.79
CA ALA A 305 15.98 18.50 15.46
C ALA A 305 17.03 19.63 15.49
N SER A 306 16.59 20.90 15.57
CA SER A 306 17.47 22.08 15.68
C SER A 306 17.69 22.57 17.12
N ALA A 307 17.07 21.93 18.12
CA ALA A 307 17.18 22.28 19.53
C ALA A 307 18.25 21.45 20.28
N VAL A 308 19.53 21.70 19.99
CA VAL A 308 20.67 21.30 20.85
C VAL A 308 21.53 22.55 21.06
N PRO A 309 21.93 22.92 22.29
CA PRO A 309 22.35 24.28 22.57
C PRO A 309 23.76 24.55 22.06
N LYS A 310 23.89 25.49 21.12
CA LYS A 310 25.17 26.16 20.85
C LYS A 310 24.97 27.66 20.84
N SER A 311 25.61 28.26 21.82
CA SER A 311 26.29 29.57 21.77
C SER A 311 26.31 30.22 20.39
N ALA A 312 25.66 31.40 20.34
CA ALA A 312 25.94 32.55 19.50
C ALA A 312 26.67 32.28 18.18
N GLU A 313 25.90 32.06 17.13
CA GLU A 313 26.18 32.61 15.80
C GLU A 313 24.83 32.70 15.06
N GLU A 314 24.47 33.94 14.72
CA GLU A 314 23.21 34.27 14.05
C GLU A 314 23.15 33.66 12.65
N VAL A 315 22.10 32.88 12.37
CA VAL A 315 21.71 32.48 11.02
C VAL A 315 20.25 32.90 10.81
N PRO A 316 19.93 33.73 9.80
CA PRO A 316 18.57 34.20 9.58
C PRO A 316 17.75 33.13 8.84
N LYS A 317 16.63 32.70 9.44
CA LYS A 317 15.52 32.02 8.76
C LYS A 317 14.34 32.99 8.68
N SER A 318 13.61 32.96 7.55
CA SER A 318 12.19 33.38 7.34
C SER A 318 11.85 34.52 6.35
N THR A 319 12.74 34.97 5.45
CA THR A 319 12.40 36.04 4.47
C THR A 319 12.52 35.71 2.97
N GLU A 320 12.88 34.48 2.57
CA GLU A 320 13.35 34.25 1.19
C GLU A 320 12.27 33.97 0.12
N VAL A 321 11.04 33.58 0.51
CA VAL A 321 10.00 33.19 -0.49
C VAL A 321 9.25 34.41 -1.06
N GLU A 322 9.24 35.56 -0.38
CA GLU A 322 8.53 36.77 -0.85
C GLU A 322 9.25 37.51 -1.99
N ASN A 323 10.56 37.28 -2.19
CA ASN A 323 11.39 37.98 -3.18
C ASN A 323 11.69 37.16 -4.45
N MET A 324 11.00 36.03 -4.66
CA MET A 324 11.15 35.20 -5.86
C MET A 324 10.15 35.59 -6.94
N THR A 325 10.61 35.67 -8.19
CA THR A 325 9.71 35.76 -9.34
C THR A 325 8.96 34.43 -9.54
N GLU A 326 7.81 34.46 -10.23
CA GLU A 326 7.04 33.25 -10.52
C GLU A 326 7.87 32.17 -11.24
N GLN A 327 8.78 32.56 -12.14
CA GLN A 327 9.68 31.63 -12.82
C GLN A 327 10.69 30.98 -11.87
N GLU A 328 11.19 31.74 -10.88
CA GLU A 328 12.09 31.21 -9.85
C GLU A 328 11.36 30.28 -8.89
N LYS A 329 10.12 30.60 -8.51
CA LYS A 329 9.28 29.72 -7.68
C LYS A 329 9.03 28.37 -8.35
N THR A 330 8.63 28.37 -9.63
CA THR A 330 8.40 27.12 -10.37
C THR A 330 9.67 26.27 -10.47
N ILE A 331 10.84 26.89 -10.70
CA ILE A 331 12.12 26.17 -10.68
C ILE A 331 12.42 25.63 -9.27
N PHE A 332 12.17 26.43 -8.24
CA PHE A 332 12.48 26.07 -6.86
C PHE A 332 11.61 24.92 -6.36
N GLU A 333 10.30 24.95 -6.64
CA GLU A 333 9.37 23.84 -6.37
C GLU A 333 9.80 22.56 -7.09
N TYR A 334 10.16 22.66 -8.37
CA TYR A 334 10.67 21.53 -9.14
C TYR A 334 11.95 20.94 -8.52
N VAL A 335 12.89 21.78 -8.08
CA VAL A 335 14.13 21.32 -7.43
C VAL A 335 13.84 20.68 -6.06
N ARG A 336 12.83 21.17 -5.31
CA ARG A 336 12.42 20.55 -4.04
C ARG A 336 11.77 19.18 -4.25
N GLU A 337 11.05 19.00 -5.35
CA GLU A 337 10.42 17.72 -5.70
C GLU A 337 11.40 16.71 -6.30
N HIS A 338 12.34 17.17 -7.16
CA HIS A 338 13.22 16.32 -7.96
C HIS A 338 14.71 16.39 -7.61
N GLU A 339 15.07 17.11 -6.54
CA GLU A 339 16.41 17.31 -5.96
C GLU A 339 17.45 18.03 -6.85
N MET A 340 17.24 18.05 -8.17
CA MET A 340 18.08 18.75 -9.12
C MET A 340 17.31 19.23 -10.34
N ILE A 341 17.82 20.28 -10.96
CA ILE A 341 17.36 20.75 -12.26
C ILE A 341 18.54 20.92 -13.21
N THR A 342 18.31 20.67 -14.50
CA THR A 342 19.26 20.97 -15.57
C THR A 342 18.70 22.11 -16.42
N THR A 343 19.57 22.79 -17.18
CA THR A 343 19.14 23.84 -18.11
C THR A 343 18.07 23.33 -19.08
N ALA A 344 18.21 22.08 -19.57
CA ALA A 344 17.25 21.47 -20.50
C ALA A 344 15.85 21.28 -19.85
N ILE A 345 15.82 20.91 -18.57
CA ILE A 345 14.58 20.78 -17.81
C ILE A 345 13.96 22.16 -17.57
N ALA A 346 14.74 23.16 -17.17
CA ALA A 346 14.27 24.52 -16.96
C ALA A 346 13.67 25.15 -18.23
N CYS A 347 14.25 24.89 -19.41
CA CYS A 347 13.70 25.33 -20.70
C CYS A 347 12.28 24.78 -20.94
N LYS A 348 12.07 23.49 -20.67
CA LYS A 348 10.78 22.83 -20.87
C LYS A 348 9.76 23.28 -19.81
N LEU A 349 10.18 23.32 -18.55
CA LEU A 349 9.35 23.68 -17.40
C LEU A 349 8.77 25.10 -17.55
N LEU A 350 9.60 26.05 -17.98
CA LEU A 350 9.20 27.45 -18.13
C LEU A 350 8.77 27.83 -19.56
N ASN A 351 8.86 26.89 -20.51
CA ASN A 351 8.64 27.12 -21.94
C ASN A 351 9.47 28.31 -22.51
N ILE A 352 10.78 28.33 -22.23
CA ILE A 352 11.70 29.40 -22.63
C ILE A 352 12.92 28.86 -23.38
N LYS A 353 13.62 29.75 -24.10
CA LYS A 353 14.88 29.43 -24.79
C LYS A 353 16.03 29.27 -23.80
N GLU A 354 17.01 28.45 -24.19
CA GLU A 354 18.15 28.06 -23.35
C GLU A 354 18.95 29.22 -22.76
N ARG A 355 19.15 30.29 -23.54
CA ARG A 355 19.82 31.51 -23.05
C ARG A 355 19.11 32.09 -21.81
N ARG A 356 17.78 32.21 -21.86
CA ARG A 356 16.98 32.76 -20.76
C ARG A 356 16.94 31.82 -19.56
N ALA A 357 16.87 30.51 -19.78
CA ALA A 357 16.93 29.52 -18.71
C ALA A 357 18.26 29.57 -17.95
N ARG A 358 19.40 29.72 -18.66
CA ARG A 358 20.71 29.87 -18.02
C ARG A 358 20.84 31.18 -17.23
N GLU A 359 20.27 32.28 -17.73
CA GLU A 359 20.21 33.56 -17.02
C GLU A 359 19.47 33.42 -15.68
N ILE A 360 18.26 32.86 -15.69
CA ILE A 360 17.45 32.64 -14.48
C ILE A 360 18.17 31.71 -13.49
N LEU A 361 18.71 30.57 -13.96
CA LEU A 361 19.45 29.65 -13.09
C LEU A 361 20.72 30.29 -12.51
N SER A 362 21.37 31.20 -13.25
CA SER A 362 22.51 31.96 -12.75
C SER A 362 22.11 33.02 -11.74
N GLU A 363 20.99 33.71 -11.95
CA GLU A 363 20.41 34.67 -11.00
C GLU A 363 20.04 33.96 -9.69
N MET A 364 19.40 32.79 -9.77
CA MET A 364 19.09 31.96 -8.60
C MET A 364 20.35 31.46 -7.88
N CYS A 365 21.45 31.21 -8.58
CA CYS A 365 22.74 30.92 -7.94
C CYS A 365 23.32 32.16 -7.25
N ASN A 366 23.23 33.33 -7.87
CA ASN A 366 23.72 34.58 -7.29
C ASN A 366 22.89 35.00 -6.06
N LYS A 367 21.60 34.66 -6.03
CA LYS A 367 20.69 34.85 -4.89
C LYS A 367 20.82 33.75 -3.83
N ASN A 368 21.75 32.79 -3.98
CA ASN A 368 21.95 31.65 -3.08
C ASN A 368 20.74 30.72 -2.92
N TYR A 369 19.82 30.68 -3.90
CA TYR A 369 18.72 29.70 -3.90
C TYR A 369 19.17 28.33 -4.42
N LEU A 370 20.13 28.32 -5.36
CA LEU A 370 20.67 27.12 -5.98
C LEU A 370 22.20 27.15 -5.99
N LYS A 371 22.83 25.98 -6.05
CA LYS A 371 24.27 25.83 -6.33
C LYS A 371 24.53 24.91 -7.51
N LYS A 372 25.57 25.25 -8.28
CA LYS A 372 26.06 24.43 -9.40
C LYS A 372 26.83 23.22 -8.88
N LYS A 373 26.54 22.03 -9.43
CA LYS A 373 27.25 20.77 -9.13
C LYS A 373 27.56 20.04 -10.45
N GLY A 374 28.84 19.73 -10.67
CA GLY A 374 29.32 19.00 -11.86
C GLY A 374 30.11 19.85 -12.86
N ALA A 375 30.75 19.18 -13.83
CA ALA A 375 31.52 19.79 -14.91
C ALA A 375 30.67 20.02 -16.17
N THR A 376 31.21 20.75 -17.16
CA THR A 376 30.51 21.37 -18.31
C THR A 376 29.50 20.49 -19.07
N SER A 377 29.70 19.17 -19.16
CA SER A 377 28.77 18.24 -19.82
C SER A 377 27.68 17.64 -18.92
N ASN A 378 27.81 17.77 -17.59
CA ASN A 378 26.90 17.24 -16.56
C ASN A 378 26.53 18.32 -15.52
N LEU A 379 26.43 19.58 -15.94
CA LEU A 379 26.11 20.70 -15.06
C LEU A 379 24.65 20.59 -14.58
N ARG A 380 24.49 20.43 -13.26
CA ARG A 380 23.19 20.39 -12.58
C ARG A 380 23.14 21.43 -11.47
N TYR A 381 21.94 21.90 -11.18
CA TYR A 381 21.65 22.87 -10.14
C TYR A 381 20.86 22.16 -9.04
N ILE A 382 21.29 22.33 -7.80
CA ILE A 382 20.66 21.74 -6.62
C ILE A 382 20.36 22.83 -5.59
N GLU A 383 19.44 22.58 -4.67
CA GLU A 383 19.09 23.51 -3.60
C GLU A 383 20.34 23.89 -2.76
N MET A 384 20.44 25.16 -2.38
CA MET A 384 21.43 25.63 -1.43
C MET A 384 21.11 25.01 -0.06
N SER A 385 22.11 24.39 0.58
CA SER A 385 21.97 23.58 1.80
C SER A 385 22.22 24.39 3.05
#